data_AF-A0A2V9T0D5-F1
#
_entry.id   AF-A0A2V9T0D5-F1
#
_cell.length_a   1.000
_cell.length_b   1.000
_cell.length_c   1.000
_cell.angle_alpha   90.00
_cell.angle_beta   90.00
_cell.angle_gamma   90.00
#
_symmetry.space_group_name_H-M   'P 1'
#
loop_
_entity.id
_entity.type
_entity.pdbx_description
1 polymer ?
#
loop_
_entity_poly.entity_id
_entity_poly.type
_entity_poly.pdbx_seq_one_letter_code
_entity_poly.pdbx_strand_id
1 'polypeptide(L)'
;YKHFIPMQKKRNTLGYNLQASFLTGYGGVVAPPFQRFYMGGENDLRGFDIRSVSPVAFLPNTSAVVLRNPDGSAVPKDPSNPLLGAYTIRVPAEQIVFPGGDLSLVGNLEYRFTIAGPVALAPFVDFGVDPILRSSQLRINSGQLTDINTTVFGCPQLDVALNCIGGHTEKFSPNLQLIGSTNWVPRMSTGLELQVFLPVINAPFRVYWAYNPMRLNSSARGPAQITRDMFPCPPGTSPPECQLKDAGDFTFQETLRSFSPLFQLREPRKTFRFTVATTF
;
A
#
# COMPACT_ATOMS: atom_id res chain seq x y z
N TYR A 1 -21.40 0.79 -19.32
CA TYR A 1 -22.04 1.17 -20.59
C TYR A 1 -20.96 1.24 -21.65
N LYS A 2 -21.13 0.54 -22.76
CA LYS A 2 -20.15 0.46 -23.83
C LYS A 2 -20.84 0.73 -25.15
N HIS A 3 -20.21 1.53 -26.00
CA HIS A 3 -20.78 1.85 -27.31
C HIS A 3 -19.68 2.03 -28.35
N PHE A 4 -19.99 1.63 -29.58
CA PHE A 4 -19.09 1.68 -30.72
C PHE A 4 -19.77 2.41 -31.87
N ILE A 5 -19.10 3.43 -32.38
CA ILE A 5 -19.59 4.27 -33.47
C ILE A 5 -18.74 3.96 -34.71
N PRO A 6 -19.34 3.41 -35.79
CA PRO A 6 -18.61 3.16 -37.03
C PRO A 6 -18.25 4.50 -37.68
N MET A 7 -17.00 4.64 -38.09
CA MET A 7 -16.44 5.84 -38.70
C MET A 7 -15.86 5.52 -40.07
N GLN A 8 -15.71 6.54 -40.93
CA GLN A 8 -15.09 6.40 -42.25
C GLN A 8 -15.65 5.21 -43.06
N LYS A 9 -16.96 5.22 -43.34
CA LYS A 9 -17.65 4.12 -44.06
C LYS A 9 -17.42 2.73 -43.44
N LYS A 10 -17.40 2.65 -42.11
CA LYS A 10 -17.17 1.42 -41.31
C LYS A 10 -15.74 0.85 -41.38
N ARG A 11 -14.75 1.60 -41.90
CA ARG A 11 -13.34 1.19 -41.89
C ARG A 11 -12.69 1.35 -40.50
N ASN A 12 -13.15 2.37 -39.76
CA ASN A 12 -12.65 2.73 -38.43
C ASN A 12 -13.79 2.67 -37.42
N THR A 13 -13.46 2.62 -36.15
CA THR A 13 -14.45 2.61 -35.06
C THR A 13 -14.00 3.49 -33.91
N LEU A 14 -14.87 4.38 -33.46
CA LEU A 14 -14.70 5.07 -32.18
C LEU A 14 -15.42 4.24 -31.10
N GLY A 15 -14.67 3.74 -30.12
CA GLY A 15 -15.21 2.98 -28.99
C GLY A 15 -15.09 3.78 -27.71
N TYR A 16 -16.11 3.71 -26.86
CA TYR A 16 -16.01 4.19 -25.48
C TYR A 16 -16.70 3.26 -24.49
N ASN A 17 -16.18 3.27 -23.27
CA ASN A 17 -16.73 2.54 -22.14
C ASN A 17 -16.74 3.43 -20.89
N LEU A 18 -17.82 3.32 -20.13
CA LEU A 18 -18.00 4.00 -18.86
C LEU A 18 -18.53 2.98 -17.85
N GLN A 19 -17.84 2.79 -16.74
CA GLN A 19 -18.24 1.91 -15.65
C GLN A 19 -18.25 2.70 -14.34
N ALA A 20 -19.32 2.53 -13.57
CA ALA A 20 -19.44 3.05 -12.22
C ALA A 20 -19.93 1.92 -11.33
N SER A 21 -19.22 1.68 -10.22
CA SER A 21 -19.53 0.62 -9.27
C SER A 21 -19.40 1.15 -7.85
N PHE A 22 -20.26 0.69 -6.97
CA PHE A 22 -20.25 1.08 -5.57
C PHE A 22 -20.52 -0.12 -4.67
N LEU A 23 -19.81 -0.19 -3.56
CA LEU A 23 -19.81 -1.31 -2.63
C LEU A 23 -19.96 -0.79 -1.20
N THR A 24 -20.72 -1.52 -0.39
CA THR A 24 -20.79 -1.31 1.04
C THR A 24 -21.14 -2.60 1.74
N GLY A 25 -20.64 -2.77 2.96
CA GLY A 25 -21.17 -3.76 3.88
C GLY A 25 -22.57 -3.40 4.37
N TYR A 26 -23.29 -4.42 4.83
CA TYR A 26 -24.64 -4.35 5.41
C TYR A 26 -24.69 -5.25 6.65
N GLY A 27 -25.62 -4.98 7.57
CA GLY A 27 -25.85 -5.83 8.75
C GLY A 27 -24.68 -5.85 9.75
N GLY A 28 -23.92 -4.76 9.87
CA GLY A 28 -22.78 -4.66 10.79
C GLY A 28 -21.48 -5.31 10.29
N VAL A 29 -21.51 -5.90 9.09
CA VAL A 29 -20.34 -6.45 8.39
C VAL A 29 -19.78 -5.40 7.42
N VAL A 30 -18.50 -5.52 7.08
CA VAL A 30 -17.82 -4.66 6.10
C VAL A 30 -17.46 -5.46 4.85
N ALA A 31 -17.34 -4.76 3.72
CA ALA A 31 -16.86 -5.39 2.49
C ALA A 31 -15.44 -5.92 2.68
N PRO A 32 -15.18 -7.22 2.46
CA PRO A 32 -13.86 -7.79 2.63
C PRO A 32 -12.89 -7.24 1.56
N PRO A 33 -11.59 -7.10 1.86
CA PRO A 33 -10.62 -6.48 0.95
C PRO A 33 -10.61 -7.08 -0.47
N PHE A 34 -10.76 -8.39 -0.60
CA PHE A 34 -10.74 -9.06 -1.92
C PHE A 34 -11.95 -8.73 -2.81
N GLN A 35 -13.07 -8.27 -2.23
CA GLN A 35 -14.26 -7.84 -2.97
C GLN A 35 -14.26 -6.34 -3.28
N ARG A 36 -13.33 -5.57 -2.69
CA ARG A 36 -13.20 -4.14 -2.95
C ARG A 36 -12.66 -3.90 -4.35
N PHE A 37 -12.86 -2.68 -4.83
CA PHE A 37 -12.43 -2.30 -6.14
C PHE A 37 -10.94 -2.01 -6.15
N TYR A 38 -10.33 -2.32 -7.28
CA TYR A 38 -8.95 -2.01 -7.63
C TYR A 38 -8.96 -1.73 -9.12
N MET A 39 -8.07 -0.87 -9.59
CA MET A 39 -7.92 -0.62 -11.03
C MET A 39 -6.51 -0.88 -11.52
N GLY A 40 -6.39 -0.93 -12.84
CA GLY A 40 -5.14 -1.10 -13.57
C GLY A 40 -5.10 -2.46 -14.24
N GLY A 41 -4.40 -2.49 -15.38
CA GLY A 41 -4.38 -3.61 -16.28
C GLY A 41 -4.97 -3.26 -17.64
N GLU A 42 -5.26 -4.29 -18.41
CA GLU A 42 -5.53 -4.20 -19.85
C GLU A 42 -6.99 -3.90 -20.19
N ASN A 43 -7.88 -4.05 -19.19
CA ASN A 43 -9.34 -3.99 -19.32
C ASN A 43 -9.95 -2.70 -18.77
N ASP A 44 -9.22 -1.97 -17.92
CA ASP A 44 -9.70 -0.81 -17.19
C ASP A 44 -8.75 0.39 -17.36
N LEU A 45 -7.51 0.34 -16.87
CA LEU A 45 -6.55 1.43 -16.99
C LEU A 45 -5.21 0.89 -17.50
N ARG A 46 -5.03 0.96 -18.84
CA ARG A 46 -3.75 0.60 -19.46
C ARG A 46 -2.66 1.49 -18.89
N GLY A 47 -1.45 0.96 -18.78
CA GLY A 47 -0.31 1.71 -18.26
C GLY A 47 -0.12 1.62 -16.75
N PHE A 48 -1.12 1.14 -16.01
CA PHE A 48 -1.02 0.79 -14.59
C PHE A 48 -0.95 -0.72 -14.41
N ASP A 49 -0.37 -1.17 -13.30
CA ASP A 49 -0.26 -2.60 -13.01
C ASP A 49 -1.61 -3.18 -12.57
N ILE A 50 -1.79 -4.49 -12.77
CA ILE A 50 -3.08 -5.11 -12.49
C ILE A 50 -3.43 -4.96 -11.02
N ARG A 51 -4.60 -4.37 -10.75
CA ARG A 51 -5.07 -4.05 -9.38
C ARG A 51 -4.10 -3.19 -8.56
N SER A 52 -3.24 -2.39 -9.18
CA SER A 52 -2.28 -1.54 -8.46
C SER A 52 -2.87 -0.20 -8.02
N VAL A 53 -3.94 0.26 -8.68
CA VAL A 53 -4.61 1.50 -8.34
C VAL A 53 -5.59 1.22 -7.22
N SER A 54 -5.28 1.76 -6.04
CA SER A 54 -6.08 1.69 -4.82
C SER A 54 -5.71 2.90 -3.94
N PRO A 55 -6.60 3.35 -3.04
CA PRO A 55 -6.20 4.19 -1.92
C PRO A 55 -5.22 3.42 -1.02
N VAL A 56 -4.45 4.15 -0.23
CA VAL A 56 -3.42 3.58 0.64
C VAL A 56 -3.79 3.88 2.09
N ALA A 57 -3.57 2.91 2.97
CA ALA A 57 -3.81 3.07 4.39
C ALA A 57 -2.64 2.51 5.22
N PHE A 58 -2.54 2.98 6.47
CA PHE A 58 -1.69 2.39 7.48
C PHE A 58 -2.45 1.32 8.27
N LEU A 59 -1.82 0.17 8.42
CA LEU A 59 -2.26 -0.91 9.30
C LEU A 59 -1.28 -1.01 10.47
N PRO A 60 -1.74 -0.77 11.71
CA PRO A 60 -0.88 -0.91 12.88
C PRO A 60 -0.42 -2.35 13.06
N ASN A 61 0.82 -2.47 13.52
CA ASN A 61 1.49 -3.73 13.80
C ASN A 61 2.50 -3.56 14.95
N THR A 62 3.03 -4.68 15.42
CA THR A 62 4.06 -4.73 16.45
C THR A 62 5.37 -5.24 15.85
N SER A 63 6.50 -4.64 16.24
CA SER A 63 7.82 -5.14 15.89
C SER A 63 8.69 -5.31 17.13
N ALA A 64 9.60 -6.27 17.12
CA ALA A 64 10.60 -6.45 18.16
C ALA A 64 11.97 -6.03 17.63
N VAL A 65 12.62 -5.08 18.31
CA VAL A 65 13.97 -4.63 18.01
C VAL A 65 14.94 -5.13 19.06
N VAL A 66 16.16 -5.47 18.65
CA VAL A 66 17.24 -5.85 19.56
C VAL A 66 17.94 -4.59 20.03
N LEU A 67 18.17 -4.47 21.33
CA LEU A 67 18.99 -3.39 21.90
C LEU A 67 20.44 -3.57 21.42
N ARG A 68 20.98 -2.53 20.81
CA ARG A 68 22.35 -2.50 20.30
C ARG A 68 23.14 -1.36 20.91
N ASN A 69 24.41 -1.62 21.15
CA ASN A 69 25.39 -0.60 21.47
C ASN A 69 25.73 0.23 20.21
N PRO A 70 26.33 1.42 20.37
CA PRO A 70 26.79 2.23 19.24
C PRO A 70 27.80 1.54 18.30
N ASP A 71 28.50 0.52 18.77
CA ASP A 71 29.41 -0.31 17.97
C ASP A 71 28.67 -1.39 17.13
N GLY A 72 27.35 -1.46 17.23
CA GLY A 72 26.49 -2.43 16.54
C GLY A 72 26.34 -3.78 17.24
N SER A 73 27.07 -4.03 18.33
CA SER A 73 26.94 -5.25 19.12
C SER A 73 25.58 -5.30 19.83
N ALA A 74 25.00 -6.51 19.95
CA ALA A 74 23.76 -6.70 20.68
C ALA A 74 24.03 -6.69 22.20
N VAL A 75 23.19 -6.01 22.97
CA VAL A 75 23.28 -6.02 24.44
C VAL A 75 22.67 -7.33 24.95
N PRO A 76 23.45 -8.22 25.60
CA PRO A 76 22.91 -9.45 26.18
C PRO A 76 21.97 -9.13 27.34
N LYS A 77 20.95 -9.96 27.56
CA LYS A 77 20.12 -9.84 28.78
C LYS A 77 20.94 -10.07 30.04
N ASP A 78 21.88 -11.01 29.96
CA ASP A 78 22.81 -11.37 31.02
C ASP A 78 24.22 -11.48 30.43
N PRO A 79 25.16 -10.59 30.79
CA PRO A 79 26.56 -10.68 30.35
C PRO A 79 27.27 -11.96 30.80
N SER A 80 26.82 -12.60 31.88
CA SER A 80 27.39 -13.84 32.40
C SER A 80 26.87 -15.10 31.69
N ASN A 81 25.73 -14.99 30.99
CA ASN A 81 25.14 -16.08 30.22
C ASN A 81 24.62 -15.60 28.85
N PRO A 82 25.51 -15.50 27.83
CA PRO A 82 25.14 -15.05 26.49
C PRO A 82 24.09 -15.93 25.78
N LEU A 83 23.89 -17.18 26.22
CA LEU A 83 22.90 -18.09 25.63
C LEU A 83 21.45 -17.69 25.90
N LEU A 84 21.19 -16.82 26.90
CA LEU A 84 19.86 -16.27 27.19
C LEU A 84 19.37 -15.28 26.12
N GLY A 85 20.24 -14.91 25.18
CA GLY A 85 19.93 -14.01 24.09
C GLY A 85 20.01 -12.53 24.47
N ALA A 86 19.64 -11.70 23.51
CA ALA A 86 19.75 -10.26 23.63
C ALA A 86 18.52 -9.62 24.27
N TYR A 87 18.72 -8.43 24.80
CA TYR A 87 17.67 -7.54 25.25
C TYR A 87 16.82 -7.14 24.03
N THR A 88 15.51 -7.39 24.08
CA THR A 88 14.57 -7.04 23.01
C THR A 88 13.50 -6.07 23.49
N ILE A 89 13.11 -5.14 22.61
CA ILE A 89 12.17 -4.05 22.88
C ILE A 89 11.04 -4.17 21.85
N ARG A 90 9.79 -4.20 22.31
CA ARG A 90 8.63 -4.15 21.39
C ARG A 90 8.29 -2.71 21.10
N VAL A 91 8.10 -2.37 19.83
CA VAL A 91 7.76 -1.01 19.38
C VAL A 91 6.56 -1.05 18.43
N PRO A 92 5.74 0.01 18.41
CA PRO A 92 4.67 0.11 17.43
C PRO A 92 5.29 0.33 16.04
N ALA A 93 4.77 -0.40 15.06
CA ALA A 93 5.16 -0.28 13.66
C ALA A 93 3.92 -0.11 12.80
N GLU A 94 4.07 0.50 11.64
CA GLU A 94 2.98 0.68 10.68
C GLU A 94 3.39 0.06 9.35
N GLN A 95 2.46 -0.69 8.75
CA GLN A 95 2.64 -1.23 7.41
C GLN A 95 1.67 -0.56 6.45
N ILE A 96 2.13 -0.37 5.21
CA ILE A 96 1.27 0.08 4.13
C ILE A 96 0.40 -1.08 3.65
N VAL A 97 -0.88 -0.80 3.50
CA VAL A 97 -1.84 -1.69 2.86
C VAL A 97 -2.64 -0.98 1.78
N PHE A 98 -3.10 -1.75 0.80
CA PHE A 98 -3.93 -1.30 -0.31
C PHE A 98 -5.33 -1.93 -0.15
N PRO A 99 -6.23 -1.30 0.64
CA PRO A 99 -7.52 -1.89 0.95
C PRO A 99 -8.52 -1.91 -0.21
N GLY A 100 -8.27 -1.20 -1.31
CA GLY A 100 -9.21 -1.05 -2.42
C GLY A 100 -10.31 -0.01 -2.17
N GLY A 101 -10.81 0.60 -3.24
CA GLY A 101 -11.93 1.55 -3.18
C GLY A 101 -13.26 0.88 -2.79
N ASP A 102 -14.20 1.71 -2.34
CA ASP A 102 -15.62 1.32 -2.22
C ASP A 102 -16.48 1.96 -3.32
N LEU A 103 -15.95 2.94 -4.05
CA LEU A 103 -16.46 3.48 -5.30
C LEU A 103 -15.40 3.25 -6.38
N SER A 104 -15.83 2.86 -7.58
CA SER A 104 -14.98 2.73 -8.74
C SER A 104 -15.64 3.41 -9.93
N LEU A 105 -14.94 4.37 -10.54
CA LEU A 105 -15.35 5.05 -11.76
C LEU A 105 -14.26 4.88 -12.81
N VAL A 106 -14.59 4.25 -13.93
CA VAL A 106 -13.67 3.98 -15.05
C VAL A 106 -14.27 4.50 -16.34
N GLY A 107 -13.43 5.15 -17.15
CA GLY A 107 -13.78 5.61 -18.49
C GLY A 107 -12.67 5.29 -19.48
N ASN A 108 -13.04 4.74 -20.62
CA ASN A 108 -12.13 4.41 -21.71
C ASN A 108 -12.63 5.02 -23.01
N LEU A 109 -11.70 5.55 -23.80
CA LEU A 109 -11.94 6.05 -25.14
C LEU A 109 -10.86 5.48 -26.06
N GLU A 110 -11.26 4.93 -27.19
CA GLU A 110 -10.34 4.41 -28.19
C GLU A 110 -10.81 4.73 -29.60
N TYR A 111 -9.87 5.01 -30.50
CA TYR A 111 -10.16 5.16 -31.92
C TYR A 111 -9.38 4.12 -32.71
N ARG A 112 -10.09 3.14 -33.26
CA ARG A 112 -9.48 2.01 -33.97
C ARG A 112 -9.40 2.30 -35.46
N PHE A 113 -8.19 2.20 -36.00
CA PHE A 113 -7.94 2.25 -37.42
C PHE A 113 -7.41 0.92 -37.93
N THR A 114 -8.07 0.39 -38.96
CA THR A 114 -7.66 -0.83 -39.63
C THR A 114 -6.54 -0.50 -40.62
N ILE A 115 -5.33 -1.02 -40.38
CA ILE A 115 -4.18 -0.78 -41.25
C ILE A 115 -4.28 -1.69 -42.48
N ALA A 116 -4.20 -3.01 -42.25
CA ALA A 116 -4.27 -4.04 -43.27
C ALA A 116 -4.68 -5.38 -42.66
N GLY A 117 -5.55 -6.13 -43.34
CA GLY A 117 -6.01 -7.44 -42.87
C GLY A 117 -6.54 -7.41 -41.42
N PRO A 118 -6.12 -8.35 -40.54
CA PRO A 118 -6.54 -8.40 -39.13
C PRO A 118 -5.79 -7.41 -38.22
N VAL A 119 -4.98 -6.50 -38.78
CA VAL A 119 -4.12 -5.58 -38.02
C VAL A 119 -4.81 -4.22 -37.86
N ALA A 120 -5.04 -3.84 -36.62
CA ALA A 120 -5.57 -2.53 -36.25
C ALA A 120 -4.62 -1.84 -35.27
N LEU A 121 -4.60 -0.52 -35.31
CA LEU A 121 -3.93 0.30 -34.30
C LEU A 121 -4.96 1.23 -33.67
N ALA A 122 -4.82 1.44 -32.37
CA ALA A 122 -5.81 2.07 -31.52
C ALA A 122 -5.12 3.05 -30.55
N PRO A 123 -5.07 4.35 -30.87
CA PRO A 123 -4.87 5.38 -29.88
C PRO A 123 -5.98 5.32 -28.83
N PHE A 124 -5.58 5.48 -27.59
CA PHE A 124 -6.51 5.41 -26.47
C PHE A 124 -6.25 6.47 -25.41
N VAL A 125 -7.29 6.70 -24.62
CA VAL A 125 -7.27 7.46 -23.37
C VAL A 125 -8.10 6.68 -22.35
N ASP A 126 -7.48 6.35 -21.23
CA ASP A 126 -8.14 5.73 -20.09
C ASP A 126 -8.12 6.69 -18.90
N PHE A 127 -9.19 6.68 -18.13
CA PHE A 127 -9.35 7.48 -16.93
C PHE A 127 -10.01 6.63 -15.85
N GLY A 128 -9.60 6.80 -14.60
CA GLY A 128 -10.27 6.15 -13.48
C GLY A 128 -9.97 6.78 -12.14
N VAL A 129 -10.90 6.59 -11.21
CA VAL A 129 -10.76 6.96 -9.81
C VAL A 129 -11.44 5.91 -8.93
N ASP A 130 -10.70 5.44 -7.93
CA ASP A 130 -11.12 4.35 -7.03
C ASP A 130 -11.10 4.81 -5.56
N PRO A 131 -11.97 5.74 -5.12
CA PRO A 131 -11.85 6.29 -3.78
C PRO A 131 -12.55 5.42 -2.72
N ILE A 132 -12.29 5.77 -1.47
CA ILE A 132 -13.04 5.30 -0.31
C ILE A 132 -13.93 6.44 0.16
N LEU A 133 -15.24 6.23 0.04
CA LEU A 133 -16.30 7.11 0.53
C LEU A 133 -16.59 6.87 2.00
N ARG A 134 -16.51 5.60 2.46
CA ARG A 134 -16.88 5.20 3.81
C ARG A 134 -15.68 4.61 4.55
N SER A 135 -14.94 5.45 5.27
CA SER A 135 -13.82 5.00 6.12
C SER A 135 -14.25 4.03 7.23
N SER A 136 -15.52 4.08 7.67
CA SER A 136 -16.09 3.11 8.62
C SER A 136 -16.17 1.67 8.07
N GLN A 137 -15.99 1.48 6.77
CA GLN A 137 -15.92 0.16 6.12
C GLN A 137 -14.50 -0.43 6.12
N LEU A 138 -13.51 0.26 6.68
CA LEU A 138 -12.11 -0.18 6.75
C LEU A 138 -11.76 -0.78 8.11
N ARG A 139 -12.58 -1.71 8.61
CA ARG A 139 -12.36 -2.28 9.94
C ARG A 139 -11.19 -3.26 9.94
N ILE A 140 -10.34 -3.14 10.95
CA ILE A 140 -9.28 -4.11 11.27
C ILE A 140 -9.94 -5.34 11.92
N ASN A 141 -9.32 -6.50 11.78
CA ASN A 141 -9.74 -7.70 12.48
C ASN A 141 -9.75 -7.45 14.01
N SER A 142 -10.83 -7.80 14.69
CA SER A 142 -11.00 -7.53 16.12
C SER A 142 -9.99 -8.27 17.01
N GLY A 143 -9.54 -9.46 16.62
CA GLY A 143 -8.49 -10.21 17.31
C GLY A 143 -7.17 -9.46 17.23
N GLN A 144 -6.71 -9.14 16.02
CA GLN A 144 -5.49 -8.35 15.81
C GLN A 144 -5.53 -7.01 16.54
N LEU A 145 -6.66 -6.30 16.50
CA LEU A 145 -6.81 -5.03 17.21
C LEU A 145 -6.70 -5.22 18.74
N THR A 146 -7.27 -6.29 19.28
CA THR A 146 -7.18 -6.63 20.71
C THR A 146 -5.74 -6.96 21.09
N ASP A 147 -5.06 -7.77 20.29
CA ASP A 147 -3.66 -8.16 20.52
C ASP A 147 -2.74 -6.95 20.54
N ILE A 148 -2.89 -6.04 19.58
CA ILE A 148 -2.06 -4.83 19.50
C ILE A 148 -2.39 -3.86 20.65
N ASN A 149 -3.67 -3.64 20.97
CA ASN A 149 -4.07 -2.75 22.07
C ASN A 149 -3.66 -3.27 23.47
N THR A 150 -3.50 -4.58 23.63
CA THR A 150 -3.07 -5.21 24.89
C THR A 150 -1.55 -5.43 24.96
N THR A 151 -0.85 -5.21 23.86
CA THR A 151 0.61 -5.29 23.83
C THR A 151 1.23 -4.11 24.58
N VAL A 152 2.12 -4.41 25.52
CA VAL A 152 2.97 -3.41 26.16
C VAL A 152 4.13 -3.08 25.22
N PHE A 153 4.25 -1.80 24.88
CA PHE A 153 5.36 -1.27 24.08
C PHE A 153 6.44 -0.70 24.99
N GLY A 154 7.67 -0.89 24.55
CA GLY A 154 8.86 -0.50 25.27
C GLY A 154 9.39 -1.57 26.23
N CYS A 155 10.63 -1.36 26.63
CA CYS A 155 11.30 -2.09 27.69
C CYS A 155 12.37 -1.13 28.24
N PRO A 156 11.97 -0.18 29.11
CA PRO A 156 12.88 0.82 29.65
C PRO A 156 13.83 0.26 30.72
N GLN A 157 13.47 -0.85 31.37
CA GLN A 157 14.30 -1.52 32.36
C GLN A 157 13.99 -3.02 32.39
N LEU A 158 14.97 -3.81 32.86
CA LEU A 158 14.76 -5.21 33.23
C LEU A 158 14.59 -5.36 34.75
N ASP A 159 13.74 -6.28 35.18
CA ASP A 159 13.69 -6.72 36.57
C ASP A 159 14.82 -7.71 36.90
N VAL A 160 14.88 -8.15 38.16
CA VAL A 160 15.85 -9.14 38.63
C VAL A 160 15.72 -10.50 37.95
N ALA A 161 14.59 -10.78 37.30
CA ALA A 161 14.32 -11.98 36.53
C ALA A 161 14.54 -11.76 35.02
N LEU A 162 15.14 -10.64 34.62
CA LEU A 162 15.44 -10.27 33.23
C LEU A 162 14.20 -10.09 32.34
N ASN A 163 13.04 -9.79 32.95
CA ASN A 163 11.82 -9.43 32.24
C ASN A 163 11.75 -7.92 32.03
N CYS A 164 11.16 -7.53 30.90
CA CYS A 164 10.85 -6.14 30.63
C CYS A 164 9.84 -5.59 31.64
N ILE A 165 10.21 -4.51 32.33
CA ILE A 165 9.34 -3.77 33.23
C ILE A 165 9.23 -2.31 32.79
N GLY A 166 8.05 -1.73 33.03
CA GLY A 166 7.67 -0.45 32.46
C GLY A 166 7.11 -0.61 31.05
N GLY A 167 7.12 0.49 30.29
CA GLY A 167 6.44 0.58 29.01
C GLY A 167 4.98 1.01 29.14
N HIS A 168 4.32 1.17 28.01
CA HIS A 168 2.94 1.65 27.95
C HIS A 168 2.17 0.93 26.85
N THR A 169 0.85 0.86 27.02
CA THR A 169 -0.07 0.39 25.99
C THR A 169 -0.57 1.57 25.17
N GLU A 170 -0.66 1.40 23.86
CA GLU A 170 -1.21 2.39 22.96
C GLU A 170 -2.59 1.99 22.46
N LYS A 171 -3.48 2.98 22.25
CA LYS A 171 -4.81 2.74 21.69
C LYS A 171 -4.81 3.00 20.19
N PHE A 172 -5.07 1.95 19.42
CA PHE A 172 -5.16 2.02 17.98
C PHE A 172 -6.61 2.17 17.51
N SER A 173 -6.78 2.88 16.39
CA SER A 173 -8.08 3.01 15.73
C SER A 173 -8.57 1.64 15.25
N PRO A 174 -9.86 1.30 15.44
CA PRO A 174 -10.44 0.07 14.89
C PRO A 174 -10.56 0.10 13.36
N ASN A 175 -10.43 1.28 12.75
CA ASN A 175 -10.45 1.46 11.31
C ASN A 175 -9.04 1.79 10.79
N LEU A 176 -8.69 1.27 9.61
CA LEU A 176 -7.46 1.63 8.91
C LEU A 176 -7.41 3.14 8.67
N GLN A 177 -6.26 3.74 8.94
CA GLN A 177 -6.05 5.16 8.74
C GLN A 177 -5.63 5.42 7.29
N LEU A 178 -6.50 6.09 6.54
CA LEU A 178 -6.21 6.44 5.16
C LEU A 178 -5.12 7.48 5.05
N ILE A 179 -4.24 7.29 4.08
CA ILE A 179 -3.31 8.32 3.65
C ILE A 179 -4.10 9.30 2.77
N GLY A 180 -4.50 10.43 3.34
CA GLY A 180 -5.41 11.39 2.69
C GLY A 180 -4.99 11.80 1.27
N SER A 181 -3.68 11.92 1.02
CA SER A 181 -3.14 12.26 -0.31
C SER A 181 -3.30 11.17 -1.39
N THR A 182 -3.83 10.01 -1.04
CA THR A 182 -3.98 8.85 -1.93
C THR A 182 -5.44 8.54 -2.25
N ASN A 183 -6.38 9.08 -1.46
CA ASN A 183 -7.80 8.98 -1.72
C ASN A 183 -8.20 10.05 -2.76
N TRP A 184 -9.19 9.76 -3.62
CA TRP A 184 -9.63 10.68 -4.68
C TRP A 184 -8.56 11.12 -5.67
N VAL A 185 -7.48 10.34 -5.83
CA VAL A 185 -6.45 10.63 -6.83
C VAL A 185 -6.88 10.06 -8.19
N PRO A 186 -7.13 10.89 -9.22
CA PRO A 186 -7.46 10.41 -10.55
C PRO A 186 -6.22 9.80 -11.21
N ARG A 187 -6.43 8.69 -11.92
CA ARG A 187 -5.43 8.05 -12.78
C ARG A 187 -5.87 8.21 -14.22
N MET A 188 -4.91 8.55 -15.07
CA MET A 188 -5.15 8.71 -16.50
C MET A 188 -3.96 8.15 -17.25
N SER A 189 -4.25 7.46 -18.35
CA SER A 189 -3.25 7.01 -19.30
C SER A 189 -3.67 7.32 -20.73
N THR A 190 -2.69 7.44 -21.60
CA THR A 190 -2.90 7.56 -23.04
C THR A 190 -1.78 6.85 -23.77
N GLY A 191 -2.08 6.31 -24.94
CA GLY A 191 -1.09 5.51 -25.64
C GLY A 191 -1.54 5.03 -27.00
N LEU A 192 -0.76 4.11 -27.54
CA LEU A 192 -0.99 3.44 -28.80
C LEU A 192 -1.02 1.93 -28.56
N GLU A 193 -2.02 1.27 -29.12
CA GLU A 193 -2.20 -0.16 -29.03
C GLU A 193 -2.30 -0.79 -30.42
N LEU A 194 -1.40 -1.71 -30.74
CA LEU A 194 -1.45 -2.54 -31.93
C LEU A 194 -2.20 -3.84 -31.61
N GLN A 195 -3.26 -4.12 -32.36
CA GLN A 195 -4.09 -5.32 -32.25
C GLN A 195 -3.91 -6.21 -33.48
N VAL A 196 -3.70 -7.51 -33.27
CA VAL A 196 -3.60 -8.51 -34.34
C VAL A 196 -4.47 -9.71 -34.00
N PHE A 197 -5.41 -10.06 -34.87
CA PHE A 197 -6.15 -11.32 -34.75
C PHE A 197 -5.34 -12.47 -35.37
N LEU A 198 -4.97 -13.47 -34.56
CA LEU A 198 -4.32 -14.67 -35.07
C LEU A 198 -5.37 -15.69 -35.56
N PRO A 199 -5.21 -16.25 -36.77
CA PRO A 199 -6.18 -17.19 -37.36
C PRO A 199 -6.36 -18.49 -36.58
N VAL A 200 -5.33 -18.92 -35.84
CA VAL A 200 -5.30 -20.24 -35.20
C VAL A 200 -5.96 -20.24 -33.82
N ILE A 201 -5.90 -19.13 -33.09
CA ILE A 201 -6.28 -19.07 -31.65
C ILE A 201 -7.59 -18.28 -31.45
N ASN A 202 -8.14 -17.63 -32.49
CA ASN A 202 -9.33 -16.77 -32.39
C ASN A 202 -9.27 -15.74 -31.23
N ALA A 203 -8.06 -15.39 -30.80
CA ALA A 203 -7.79 -14.48 -29.71
C ALA A 203 -7.00 -13.27 -30.24
N PRO A 204 -7.42 -12.04 -29.88
CA PRO A 204 -6.69 -10.84 -30.26
C PRO A 204 -5.42 -10.67 -29.41
N PHE A 205 -4.28 -10.59 -30.08
CA PHE A 205 -3.01 -10.18 -29.49
C PHE A 205 -2.92 -8.66 -29.46
N ARG A 206 -2.43 -8.12 -28.36
CA ARG A 206 -2.34 -6.67 -28.14
C ARG A 206 -0.94 -6.33 -27.65
N VAL A 207 -0.30 -5.38 -28.32
CA VAL A 207 0.92 -4.73 -27.85
C VAL A 207 0.58 -3.26 -27.66
N TYR A 208 0.86 -2.70 -26.49
CA TYR A 208 0.64 -1.27 -26.29
C TYR A 208 1.78 -0.62 -25.52
N TRP A 209 1.93 0.66 -25.83
CA TRP A 209 2.72 1.60 -25.06
C TRP A 209 1.77 2.63 -24.46
N ALA A 210 1.90 2.88 -23.17
CA ALA A 210 1.10 3.83 -22.41
C ALA A 210 1.98 4.87 -21.71
N TYR A 211 1.51 6.11 -21.68
CA TYR A 211 2.01 7.21 -20.88
C TYR A 211 0.96 7.63 -19.87
N ASN A 212 1.36 7.81 -18.60
CA ASN A 212 0.46 8.11 -17.49
C ASN A 212 0.62 9.58 -17.05
N PRO A 213 -0.17 10.52 -17.60
CA PRO A 213 -0.11 11.94 -17.22
C PRO A 213 -0.62 12.21 -15.80
N MET A 214 -1.66 11.50 -15.35
CA MET A 214 -2.19 11.60 -13.99
C MET A 214 -1.91 10.30 -13.25
N ARG A 215 -1.16 10.40 -12.15
CA ARG A 215 -0.65 9.27 -11.38
C ARG A 215 -0.36 9.69 -9.95
N LEU A 216 -0.36 8.74 -9.03
CA LEU A 216 0.07 8.94 -7.66
C LEU A 216 1.58 9.20 -7.61
N ASN A 217 1.94 10.32 -6.99
CA ASN A 217 3.31 10.68 -6.66
C ASN A 217 3.31 11.49 -5.37
N SER A 218 3.07 10.80 -4.25
CA SER A 218 3.08 11.40 -2.92
C SER A 218 4.02 10.63 -2.01
N SER A 219 4.25 11.19 -0.84
CA SER A 219 4.97 10.52 0.22
C SER A 219 4.22 10.69 1.54
N ALA A 220 4.28 9.69 2.40
CA ALA A 220 3.56 9.69 3.66
C ALA A 220 4.42 9.08 4.77
N ARG A 221 4.21 9.57 6.00
CA ARG A 221 4.78 8.98 7.21
C ARG A 221 3.65 8.33 8.00
N GLY A 222 3.93 7.16 8.56
CA GLY A 222 3.00 6.47 9.44
C GLY A 222 2.78 7.23 10.75
N PRO A 223 1.62 7.04 11.41
CA PRO A 223 1.34 7.64 12.72
C PRO A 223 2.10 7.00 13.88
N ALA A 224 2.90 5.93 13.67
CA ALA A 224 3.64 5.23 14.74
C ALA A 224 4.41 6.21 15.62
N GLN A 225 4.00 6.30 16.89
CA GLN A 225 4.61 7.12 17.92
C GLN A 225 5.70 6.29 18.60
N ILE A 226 6.87 6.17 17.98
CA ILE A 226 8.03 5.57 18.65
C ILE A 226 8.70 6.67 19.47
N THR A 227 8.66 6.53 20.79
CA THR A 227 9.15 7.53 21.72
C THR A 227 10.38 7.02 22.47
N ARG A 228 11.18 7.95 23.01
CA ARG A 228 12.46 7.60 23.65
C ARG A 228 12.27 6.82 24.95
N ASP A 229 11.14 6.99 25.64
CA ASP A 229 10.81 6.28 26.88
C ASP A 229 10.55 4.78 26.69
N MET A 230 10.34 4.33 25.45
CA MET A 230 10.24 2.90 25.14
C MET A 230 11.59 2.16 25.25
N PHE A 231 12.70 2.89 25.30
CA PHE A 231 14.05 2.32 25.28
C PHE A 231 14.74 2.50 26.64
N PRO A 232 15.76 1.68 26.94
CA PRO A 232 16.49 1.77 28.21
C PRO A 232 16.99 3.17 28.54
N CYS A 233 16.97 3.48 29.83
CA CYS A 233 17.29 4.81 30.37
C CYS A 233 16.41 5.90 29.75
N PRO A 234 15.09 5.93 30.07
CA PRO A 234 14.18 6.94 29.55
C PRO A 234 14.61 8.36 29.97
N PRO A 235 14.07 9.42 29.32
CA PRO A 235 14.43 10.80 29.65
C PRO A 235 14.29 11.09 31.14
N GLY A 236 15.32 11.69 31.73
CA GLY A 236 15.39 11.97 33.18
C GLY A 236 16.16 10.94 34.01
N THR A 237 16.62 9.84 33.40
CA THR A 237 17.56 8.89 34.04
C THR A 237 18.99 9.09 33.51
N SER A 238 19.97 9.07 34.40
CA SER A 238 21.39 9.23 34.03
C SER A 238 22.29 8.29 34.85
N PRO A 239 23.51 7.99 34.39
CA PRO A 239 24.48 7.26 35.21
C PRO A 239 24.66 7.93 36.59
N PRO A 240 24.72 7.16 37.69
CA PRO A 240 24.85 5.70 37.77
C PRO A 240 23.52 4.92 37.72
N GLU A 241 22.37 5.58 37.73
CA GLU A 241 21.04 4.95 37.84
C GLU A 241 20.71 4.06 36.62
N CYS A 242 21.24 4.41 35.44
CA CYS A 242 21.05 3.61 34.24
C CYS A 242 22.28 3.66 33.33
N GLN A 243 22.91 2.50 33.13
CA GLN A 243 24.18 2.36 32.38
C GLN A 243 23.99 2.12 30.87
N LEU A 244 22.77 1.79 30.43
CA LEU A 244 22.46 1.43 29.04
C LEU A 244 22.03 2.63 28.17
N LYS A 245 22.36 3.86 28.58
CA LYS A 245 21.83 5.07 27.94
C LYS A 245 22.28 5.18 26.48
N ASP A 246 23.55 4.92 26.22
CA ASP A 246 24.11 5.02 24.86
C ASP A 246 23.52 3.95 23.93
N ALA A 247 23.31 2.74 24.44
CA ALA A 247 22.63 1.68 23.69
C ALA A 247 21.16 2.01 23.41
N GLY A 248 20.45 2.56 24.41
CA GLY A 248 19.06 3.01 24.26
C GLY A 248 18.92 4.14 23.25
N ASP A 249 19.79 5.15 23.30
CA ASP A 249 19.80 6.28 22.36
C ASP A 249 20.11 5.82 20.93
N PHE A 250 21.12 4.97 20.77
CA PHE A 250 21.50 4.41 19.47
C PHE A 250 20.37 3.58 18.86
N THR A 251 19.83 2.62 19.63
CA THR A 251 18.76 1.74 19.16
C THR A 251 17.48 2.51 18.86
N PHE A 252 17.16 3.55 19.65
CA PHE A 252 16.02 4.44 19.36
C PHE A 252 16.16 5.11 18.00
N GLN A 253 17.34 5.68 17.70
CA GLN A 253 17.59 6.33 16.41
C GLN A 253 17.54 5.33 15.24
N GLU A 254 18.10 4.12 15.41
CA GLU A 254 18.02 3.05 14.42
C GLU A 254 16.57 2.62 14.18
N THR A 255 15.79 2.49 15.25
CA THR A 255 14.38 2.13 15.19
C THR A 255 13.56 3.18 14.44
N LEU A 256 13.77 4.47 14.71
CA LEU A 256 13.08 5.55 13.99
C LEU A 256 13.34 5.51 12.48
N ARG A 257 14.59 5.21 12.07
CA ARG A 257 14.93 5.11 10.64
C ARG A 257 14.27 3.90 9.98
N SER A 258 14.16 2.78 10.70
CA SER A 258 13.62 1.53 10.18
C SER A 258 12.09 1.48 10.16
N PHE A 259 11.43 2.00 11.20
CA PHE A 259 9.98 1.86 11.41
C PHE A 259 9.18 3.17 11.27
N SER A 260 9.84 4.31 11.10
CA SER A 260 9.20 5.58 10.70
C SER A 260 9.79 6.15 9.39
N PRO A 261 9.97 5.34 8.32
CA PRO A 261 10.47 5.85 7.06
C PRO A 261 9.43 6.75 6.38
N LEU A 262 9.91 7.63 5.52
CA LEU A 262 9.06 8.34 4.57
C LEU A 262 8.73 7.38 3.42
N PHE A 263 7.51 6.86 3.37
CA PHE A 263 7.09 5.97 2.30
C PHE A 263 6.88 6.75 1.00
N GLN A 264 7.47 6.27 -0.10
CA GLN A 264 7.27 6.84 -1.43
C GLN A 264 6.19 6.08 -2.18
N LEU A 265 5.08 6.74 -2.50
CA LEU A 265 3.95 6.19 -3.21
C LEU A 265 3.98 6.71 -4.64
N ARG A 266 4.65 5.95 -5.52
CA ARG A 266 4.92 6.35 -6.90
C ARG A 266 4.44 5.29 -7.88
N GLU A 267 3.63 5.73 -8.83
CA GLU A 267 3.17 4.91 -9.96
C GLU A 267 4.05 5.14 -11.20
N PRO A 268 4.18 4.15 -12.12
CA PRO A 268 5.01 4.26 -13.31
C PRO A 268 4.54 5.39 -14.22
N ARG A 269 5.49 6.05 -14.91
CA ARG A 269 5.18 7.13 -15.86
C ARG A 269 4.87 6.60 -17.26
N LYS A 270 5.46 5.46 -17.62
CA LYS A 270 5.39 4.83 -18.93
C LYS A 270 5.41 3.33 -18.75
N THR A 271 4.67 2.62 -19.59
CA THR A 271 4.58 1.16 -19.55
C THR A 271 4.50 0.62 -20.98
N PHE A 272 5.18 -0.50 -21.23
CA PHE A 272 5.08 -1.25 -22.48
C PHE A 272 4.67 -2.67 -22.15
N ARG A 273 3.62 -3.18 -22.79
CA ARG A 273 3.05 -4.49 -22.46
C ARG A 273 2.58 -5.26 -23.68
N PHE A 274 2.59 -6.56 -23.52
CA PHE A 274 2.05 -7.56 -24.43
C PHE A 274 0.96 -8.34 -23.68
N THR A 275 -0.20 -8.53 -24.31
CA THR A 275 -1.33 -9.24 -23.70
C THR A 275 -2.20 -9.94 -24.75
N VAL A 276 -3.01 -10.88 -24.30
CA VAL A 276 -4.03 -11.59 -25.09
C VAL A 276 -5.37 -11.38 -24.40
N ALA A 277 -6.14 -10.42 -24.89
CA ALA A 277 -7.43 -10.05 -24.31
C ALA A 277 -8.24 -9.26 -25.34
N THR A 278 -9.57 -9.28 -25.26
CA THR A 278 -10.37 -8.28 -25.96
C THR A 278 -10.16 -6.91 -25.30
N THR A 279 -10.32 -5.83 -26.06
CA THR A 279 -10.54 -4.49 -25.48
C THR A 279 -11.73 -4.51 -24.53
N PHE A 280 -11.75 -3.56 -23.60
CA PHE A 280 -12.79 -3.34 -22.60
C PHE A 280 -14.19 -3.70 -23.08
#